data_AF-A6JK61-F1
#
_entry.id   AF-A6JK61-F1
#
_cell.length_a   1.000
_cell.length_b   1.000
_cell.length_c   1.000
_cell.angle_alpha   90.00
_cell.angle_beta   90.00
_cell.angle_gamma   90.00
#
_symmetry.space_group_name_H-M   'P 1'
#
loop_
_entity.id
_entity.type
_entity.pdbx_description
1 polymer ?
#
loop_
_entity_poly.entity_id
_entity_poly.type
_entity_poly.pdbx_seq_one_letter_code
_entity_poly.pdbx_strand_id
1 'polypeptide(L)'
;MVQAEGVRGLQFSATEPRTTSFPASRIFSSCHLFPEEFSIIVTLRVPNLPPKKNEYLLSLLAEERDRDVLLLGLRYSPTQLHFLFLSEDLAGAWQTRVSFRSPGLMDSRWHTLILAVSQGSFSLTMDCGLPVDIMADVPFPPTLSVRGARFFIGSRKRTKGRFTGVIRQLVLLPGSDATPQLCPSRNARLAELSIPQVLKRLTEKPDDKEVLKYPYEADMKVTLGSRPPCTKAEGAQFWFDAAQKGLYLCAGSEWVSVLAAKTKLDYVEEHQSLHTNSETLGIEVFNIPGVGLFAAAANRKARSAIYKWSDGKFVSYQNIATHQAQSWRHFTIGKKANLPGRG
;
A
#
# COMPACT_ATOMS: atom_id res chain seq x y z
N MET A 1 30.52 13.99 -2.13
CA MET A 1 30.24 12.79 -1.31
C MET A 1 31.26 12.78 -0.19
N VAL A 2 30.85 12.43 1.03
CA VAL A 2 31.74 12.34 2.20
C VAL A 2 31.58 10.95 2.79
N GLN A 3 32.67 10.39 3.33
CA GLN A 3 32.66 9.13 4.06
C GLN A 3 32.59 9.44 5.56
N ALA A 4 31.54 8.96 6.22
CA ALA A 4 31.33 9.13 7.65
C ALA A 4 31.08 7.76 8.27
N GLU A 5 31.96 7.32 9.18
CA GLU A 5 31.94 5.97 9.76
C GLU A 5 31.99 4.86 8.69
N GLY A 6 32.80 5.05 7.64
CA GLY A 6 32.95 4.08 6.54
C GLY A 6 31.85 4.13 5.48
N VAL A 7 30.77 4.87 5.73
CA VAL A 7 29.56 4.93 4.90
C VAL A 7 29.55 6.21 4.06
N ARG A 8 29.36 6.09 2.74
CA ARG A 8 29.25 7.24 1.83
C ARG A 8 27.87 7.89 1.93
N GLY A 9 27.86 9.23 1.96
CA GLY A 9 26.64 10.04 1.84
C GLY A 9 26.91 11.43 1.24
N LEU A 10 25.84 12.18 1.03
CA LEU A 10 25.88 13.56 0.58
C LEU A 10 25.86 14.50 1.80
N GLN A 11 26.93 15.27 1.96
CA GLN A 11 27.05 16.28 3.01
C GLN A 11 26.30 17.55 2.62
N PHE A 12 25.52 18.05 3.57
CA PHE A 12 24.89 19.35 3.55
C PHE A 12 25.50 20.20 4.67
N SER A 13 25.89 21.43 4.34
CA SER A 13 26.45 22.39 5.28
C SER A 13 25.78 23.74 5.13
N ALA A 14 25.67 24.47 6.24
CA ALA A 14 25.25 25.86 6.24
C ALA A 14 26.32 26.79 5.64
N THR A 15 27.61 26.43 5.72
CA THR A 15 28.74 27.24 5.23
C THR A 15 28.96 27.10 3.72
N GLU A 16 28.69 25.93 3.16
CA GLU A 16 28.74 25.65 1.72
C GLU A 16 27.36 25.18 1.22
N PRO A 17 26.43 26.13 1.02
CA PRO A 17 25.06 25.82 0.67
C PRO A 17 24.95 25.13 -0.71
N ARG A 18 24.72 23.82 -0.72
CA ARG A 18 24.34 23.07 -1.92
C ARG A 18 22.83 22.99 -2.06
N THR A 19 22.29 23.50 -3.16
CA THR A 19 20.87 23.37 -3.49
C THR A 19 20.68 22.16 -4.39
N THR A 20 20.18 21.06 -3.84
CA THR A 20 19.82 19.86 -4.60
C THR A 20 18.33 19.89 -4.92
N SER A 21 17.98 20.10 -6.19
CA SER A 21 16.59 20.14 -6.65
C SER A 21 16.41 19.49 -8.01
N PHE A 22 15.22 18.95 -8.25
CA PHE A 22 14.83 18.38 -9.55
C PHE A 22 13.32 18.53 -9.76
N PRO A 23 12.83 18.65 -11.01
CA PRO A 23 11.41 18.80 -11.27
C PRO A 23 10.65 17.50 -11.00
N ALA A 24 9.43 17.62 -10.47
CA ALA A 24 8.56 16.48 -10.17
C ALA A 24 8.29 15.63 -11.41
N SER A 25 8.28 16.22 -12.60
CA SER A 25 8.11 15.52 -13.89
C SER A 25 9.18 14.46 -14.19
N ARG A 26 10.32 14.43 -13.46
CA ARG A 26 11.28 13.33 -13.55
C ARG A 26 10.79 12.03 -12.91
N ILE A 27 9.86 12.12 -11.97
CA ILE A 27 9.25 10.97 -11.27
C ILE A 27 7.79 10.80 -11.72
N PHE A 28 7.08 11.92 -11.90
CA PHE A 28 5.67 12.01 -12.25
C PHE A 28 5.48 12.37 -13.73
N SER A 29 5.90 11.48 -14.62
CA SER A 29 5.88 11.71 -16.07
C SER A 29 4.49 11.53 -16.69
N SER A 30 3.76 10.49 -16.27
CA SER A 30 2.48 10.10 -16.90
C SER A 30 1.26 10.51 -16.07
N CYS A 31 1.41 10.56 -14.74
CA CYS A 31 0.38 11.04 -13.82
C CYS A 31 1.00 12.11 -12.92
N HIS A 32 0.36 13.27 -12.83
CA HIS A 32 0.83 14.39 -12.02
C HIS A 32 0.13 14.44 -10.65
N LEU A 33 -0.48 13.34 -10.19
CA LEU A 33 -1.04 13.25 -8.85
C LEU A 33 -0.06 12.51 -7.94
N PHE A 34 0.11 13.00 -6.71
CA PHE A 34 0.87 12.31 -5.68
C PHE A 34 0.03 11.13 -5.14
N PRO A 35 0.60 9.93 -4.93
CA PRO A 35 -0.17 8.78 -4.46
C PRO A 35 -0.77 9.00 -3.07
N GLU A 36 -1.95 8.46 -2.82
CA GLU A 36 -2.58 8.44 -1.48
C GLU A 36 -1.87 7.55 -0.48
N GLU A 37 -1.16 6.54 -1.00
CA GLU A 37 -0.41 5.56 -0.22
C GLU A 37 1.04 5.53 -0.69
N PHE A 38 1.95 5.83 0.22
CA PHE A 38 3.38 5.92 -0.09
C PHE A 38 4.22 5.82 1.17
N SER A 39 5.52 5.62 0.96
CA SER A 39 6.52 5.61 2.01
C SER A 39 7.71 6.50 1.65
N ILE A 40 8.21 7.25 2.63
CA ILE A 40 9.43 8.04 2.53
C ILE A 40 10.48 7.41 3.43
N ILE A 41 11.58 6.95 2.85
CA ILE A 41 12.71 6.39 3.59
C ILE A 41 13.87 7.37 3.54
N VAL A 42 14.43 7.72 4.69
CA VAL A 42 15.58 8.60 4.79
C VAL A 42 16.62 8.01 5.72
N THR A 43 17.82 7.74 5.20
CA THR A 43 18.98 7.35 6.01
C THR A 43 19.93 8.53 6.11
N LEU A 44 20.13 9.03 7.33
CA LEU A 44 20.79 10.30 7.57
C LEU A 44 21.61 10.30 8.85
N ARG A 45 22.52 11.27 8.96
CA ARG A 45 23.31 11.58 10.16
C ARG A 45 23.20 13.07 10.41
N VAL A 46 22.59 13.45 11.54
CA VAL A 46 22.45 14.86 11.93
C VAL A 46 23.42 15.17 13.07
N PRO A 47 24.25 16.23 12.96
CA PRO A 47 25.04 16.69 14.09
C PRO A 47 24.14 17.21 15.23
N ASN A 48 24.71 17.36 16.42
CA ASN A 48 24.01 18.03 17.51
C ASN A 48 23.82 19.52 17.16
N LEU A 49 22.59 19.92 16.79
CA LEU A 49 22.23 21.29 16.42
C LEU A 49 21.70 22.05 17.64
N PRO A 50 21.82 23.39 17.66
CA PRO A 50 21.25 24.21 18.71
C PRO A 50 19.75 23.98 18.91
N PRO A 51 19.26 24.01 20.17
CA PRO A 51 17.83 23.92 20.45
C PRO A 51 17.09 25.05 19.69
N LYS A 52 15.92 24.73 19.13
CA LYS A 52 15.05 25.59 18.29
C LYS A 52 15.35 25.64 16.79
N LYS A 53 16.38 24.95 16.28
CA LYS A 53 16.54 24.79 14.82
C LYS A 53 15.50 23.85 14.24
N ASN A 54 15.10 24.15 13.01
CA ASN A 54 14.01 23.50 12.31
C ASN A 54 14.38 23.45 10.84
N GLU A 55 14.61 22.25 10.32
CA GLU A 55 15.25 22.06 9.02
C GLU A 55 14.45 21.09 8.15
N TYR A 56 14.45 21.32 6.84
CA TYR A 56 13.75 20.48 5.87
C TYR A 56 14.66 19.39 5.33
N LEU A 57 14.24 18.14 5.43
CA LEU A 57 14.89 17.00 4.76
C LEU A 57 14.46 16.94 3.30
N LEU A 58 13.16 17.10 3.05
CA LEU A 58 12.54 17.07 1.73
C LEU A 58 11.44 18.12 1.67
N SER A 59 11.31 18.81 0.55
CA SER A 59 10.12 19.58 0.24
C SER A 59 9.76 19.49 -1.23
N LEU A 60 8.48 19.62 -1.51
CA LEU A 60 7.89 19.69 -2.84
C LEU A 60 7.12 21.01 -2.94
N LEU A 61 7.55 21.87 -3.86
CA LEU A 61 7.00 23.21 -4.03
C LEU A 61 6.32 23.31 -5.40
N ALA A 62 5.11 23.85 -5.44
CA ALA A 62 4.52 24.32 -6.69
C ALA A 62 5.15 25.66 -7.05
N GLU A 63 5.68 25.77 -8.27
CA GLU A 63 6.25 27.00 -8.79
C GLU A 63 5.15 27.82 -9.49
N GLU A 64 4.39 28.60 -8.71
CA GLU A 64 3.46 29.60 -9.25
C GLU A 64 4.18 30.94 -9.47
N ARG A 65 3.64 31.79 -10.36
CA ARG A 65 4.32 33.01 -10.85
C ARG A 65 4.75 33.98 -9.74
N ASP A 66 4.03 34.04 -8.61
CA ASP A 66 4.30 35.00 -7.53
C ASP A 66 4.59 34.38 -6.16
N ARG A 67 4.35 33.08 -5.93
CA ARG A 67 4.56 32.44 -4.62
C ARG A 67 4.90 30.96 -4.74
N ASP A 68 5.92 30.52 -3.98
CA ASP A 68 6.21 29.10 -3.81
C ASP A 68 5.26 28.48 -2.77
N VAL A 69 4.28 27.69 -3.23
CA VAL A 69 3.33 26.97 -2.36
C VAL A 69 3.96 25.63 -1.95
N LEU A 70 3.94 25.31 -0.65
CA LEU A 70 4.44 24.02 -0.15
C LEU A 70 3.38 22.95 -0.30
N LEU A 71 3.59 22.00 -1.20
CA LEU A 71 2.66 20.89 -1.40
C LEU A 71 2.91 19.78 -0.38
N LEU A 72 4.18 19.43 -0.18
CA LEU A 72 4.61 18.39 0.76
C LEU A 72 5.94 18.78 1.39
N GLY A 73 6.12 18.54 2.68
CA GLY A 73 7.35 18.83 3.39
C GLY A 73 7.64 17.84 4.51
N LEU A 74 8.86 17.32 4.54
CA LEU A 74 9.39 16.58 5.68
C LEU A 74 10.40 17.47 6.39
N ARG A 75 10.03 17.90 7.60
CA ARG A 75 10.82 18.79 8.45
C ARG A 75 11.11 18.10 9.77
N TYR A 76 12.26 18.33 10.36
CA TYR A 76 12.57 17.85 11.69
C TYR A 76 13.01 18.99 12.61
N SER A 77 12.90 18.72 13.90
CA SER A 77 13.32 19.52 15.03
C SER A 77 14.02 18.59 16.04
N PRO A 78 14.63 19.11 17.12
CA PRO A 78 15.38 18.30 18.08
C PRO A 78 14.65 17.10 18.68
N THR A 79 13.33 17.17 18.79
CA THR A 79 12.52 16.13 19.44
C THR A 79 11.36 15.64 18.58
N GLN A 80 11.15 16.23 17.40
CA GLN A 80 9.99 15.93 16.57
C GLN A 80 10.31 15.91 15.08
N LEU A 81 9.67 14.97 14.39
CA LEU A 81 9.57 14.93 12.94
C LEU A 81 8.19 15.43 12.54
N HIS A 82 8.13 16.38 11.63
CA HIS A 82 6.91 16.99 11.11
C HIS A 82 6.73 16.63 9.64
N PHE A 83 5.64 15.96 9.34
CA PHE A 83 5.14 15.79 7.99
C PHE A 83 4.10 16.86 7.70
N LEU A 84 4.30 17.62 6.63
CA LEU A 84 3.48 18.73 6.19
C LEU A 84 2.91 18.42 4.81
N PHE A 85 1.63 18.66 4.60
CA PHE A 85 1.01 18.57 3.29
C PHE A 85 -0.06 19.64 3.10
N LEU A 86 -0.24 20.08 1.85
CA LEU A 86 -1.34 20.96 1.48
C LEU A 86 -2.64 20.16 1.52
N SER A 87 -3.65 20.71 2.17
CA SER A 87 -5.01 20.17 2.21
C SER A 87 -5.94 21.23 1.64
N GLU A 88 -6.93 20.80 0.88
CA GLU A 88 -7.86 21.70 0.20
C GLU A 88 -9.28 21.11 0.28
N ASP A 89 -10.23 21.95 0.65
CA ASP A 89 -11.65 21.65 0.62
C ASP A 89 -12.45 22.83 0.03
N LEU A 90 -13.78 22.81 0.18
CA LEU A 90 -14.66 23.87 -0.30
C LEU A 90 -14.42 25.24 0.37
N ALA A 91 -13.80 25.28 1.55
CA ALA A 91 -13.48 26.50 2.30
C ALA A 91 -12.08 27.06 1.98
N GLY A 92 -11.26 26.33 1.22
CA GLY A 92 -9.98 26.78 0.69
C GLY A 92 -8.81 25.85 1.02
N ALA A 93 -7.58 26.31 0.75
CA ALA A 93 -6.37 25.51 0.96
C ALA A 93 -5.62 25.92 2.24
N TRP A 94 -5.22 24.94 3.07
CA TRP A 94 -4.41 25.15 4.27
C TRP A 94 -3.28 24.11 4.38
N GLN A 95 -2.39 24.31 5.35
CA GLN A 95 -1.28 23.39 5.62
C GLN A 95 -1.61 22.48 6.80
N THR A 96 -1.72 21.19 6.53
CA THR A 96 -1.88 20.16 7.56
C THR A 96 -0.52 19.69 8.06
N ARG A 97 -0.42 19.39 9.35
CA ARG A 97 0.83 18.99 10.01
C ARG A 97 0.62 17.79 10.92
N VAL A 98 1.30 16.70 10.60
CA VAL A 98 1.41 15.51 11.46
C VAL A 98 2.77 15.54 12.15
N SER A 99 2.80 15.40 13.47
CA SER A 99 4.03 15.56 14.26
C SER A 99 4.30 14.31 15.10
N PHE A 100 5.42 13.65 14.83
CA PHE A 100 5.89 12.48 15.55
C PHE A 100 6.95 12.89 16.57
N ARG A 101 7.00 12.19 17.71
CA ARG A 101 8.13 12.30 18.64
C ARG A 101 9.27 11.45 18.11
N SER A 102 10.45 12.04 17.94
CA SER A 102 11.65 11.36 17.45
C SER A 102 12.87 11.75 18.29
N PRO A 103 12.92 11.32 19.56
CA PRO A 103 14.08 11.59 20.42
C PRO A 103 15.32 10.87 19.87
N GLY A 104 16.48 11.51 19.97
CA GLY A 104 17.77 10.87 19.66
C GLY A 104 18.22 10.96 18.19
N LEU A 105 17.43 11.53 17.27
CA LEU A 105 17.83 11.70 15.87
C LEU A 105 19.11 12.56 15.68
N MET A 106 19.42 13.41 16.67
CA MET A 106 20.53 14.35 16.65
C MET A 106 21.69 13.92 17.56
N ASP A 107 21.89 12.61 17.71
CA ASP A 107 23.00 12.04 18.48
C ASP A 107 24.33 11.97 17.70
N SER A 108 24.37 12.58 16.51
CA SER A 108 25.50 12.53 15.57
C SER A 108 25.84 11.13 15.04
N ARG A 109 24.90 10.18 15.09
CA ARG A 109 25.02 8.84 14.48
C ARG A 109 24.09 8.71 13.27
N TRP A 110 24.25 7.60 12.56
CA TRP A 110 23.37 7.22 11.47
C TRP A 110 22.03 6.72 12.00
N HIS A 111 20.96 7.15 11.35
CA HIS A 111 19.60 6.71 11.58
C HIS A 111 18.87 6.49 10.26
N THR A 112 17.98 5.50 10.23
CA THR A 112 17.04 5.26 9.14
C THR A 112 15.62 5.56 9.61
N LEU A 113 14.99 6.52 8.96
CA LEU A 113 13.59 6.90 9.18
C LEU A 113 12.73 6.34 8.05
N ILE A 114 11.59 5.75 8.41
CA ILE A 114 10.59 5.24 7.47
C ILE A 114 9.26 5.89 7.85
N LEU A 115 8.77 6.80 7.02
CA LEU A 115 7.44 7.38 7.14
C LEU A 115 6.53 6.66 6.15
N ALA A 116 5.55 5.90 6.63
CA ALA A 116 4.51 5.29 5.81
C ALA A 116 3.21 6.08 5.97
N VAL A 117 2.55 6.35 4.84
CA VAL A 117 1.29 7.11 4.78
C VAL A 117 0.27 6.27 4.01
N SER A 118 -0.91 6.10 4.59
CA SER A 118 -2.06 5.45 3.96
C SER A 118 -3.32 6.17 4.39
N GLN A 119 -3.86 7.00 3.50
CA GLN A 119 -5.06 7.81 3.74
C GLN A 119 -4.96 8.64 5.04
N GLY A 120 -5.67 8.25 6.11
CA GLY A 120 -5.66 8.91 7.43
C GLY A 120 -4.65 8.35 8.44
N SER A 121 -3.93 7.30 8.08
CA SER A 121 -2.94 6.65 8.94
C SER A 121 -1.52 7.05 8.55
N PHE A 122 -0.76 7.53 9.53
CA PHE A 122 0.63 7.94 9.36
C PHE A 122 1.49 7.20 10.37
N SER A 123 2.45 6.43 9.89
CA SER A 123 3.34 5.61 10.72
C SER A 123 4.78 6.06 10.57
N LEU A 124 5.48 6.34 11.67
CA LEU A 124 6.90 6.60 11.68
C LEU A 124 7.65 5.46 12.37
N THR A 125 8.54 4.81 11.63
CA THR A 125 9.50 3.84 12.18
C THR A 125 10.91 4.42 12.12
N MET A 126 11.65 4.29 13.22
CA MET A 126 13.06 4.71 13.30
C MET A 126 13.92 3.50 13.66
N ASP A 127 14.98 3.26 12.90
CA ASP A 127 15.95 2.17 13.09
C ASP A 127 15.27 0.82 13.35
N CYS A 128 14.27 0.48 12.53
CA CYS A 128 13.49 -0.78 12.63
C CYS A 128 12.87 -1.05 14.02
N GLY A 129 12.71 0.00 14.84
CA GLY A 129 12.04 -0.08 16.13
C GLY A 129 10.52 -0.17 16.00
N LEU A 130 9.82 0.00 17.13
CA LEU A 130 8.37 0.01 17.13
C LEU A 130 7.84 1.23 16.34
N PRO A 131 6.90 1.02 15.40
CA PRO A 131 6.28 2.12 14.68
C PRO A 131 5.46 3.00 15.63
N VAL A 132 5.50 4.31 15.40
CA VAL A 132 4.63 5.28 16.05
C VAL A 132 3.55 5.67 15.05
N ASP A 133 2.34 5.19 15.30
CA ASP A 133 1.18 5.44 14.44
C ASP A 133 0.36 6.63 14.94
N ILE A 134 -0.06 7.48 14.01
CA ILE A 134 -0.95 8.61 14.24
C ILE A 134 -2.11 8.49 13.25
N MET A 135 -3.33 8.38 13.79
CA MET A 135 -4.55 8.58 13.00
C MET A 135 -4.86 10.08 13.01
N ALA A 136 -4.73 10.73 11.85
CA ALA A 136 -5.04 12.15 11.73
C ALA A 136 -6.49 12.35 11.30
N ASP A 137 -7.14 13.40 11.82
CA ASP A 137 -8.51 13.76 11.44
C ASP A 137 -8.62 14.14 9.95
N VAL A 138 -7.53 14.67 9.39
CA VAL A 138 -7.43 15.04 7.98
C VAL A 138 -6.52 14.04 7.26
N PRO A 139 -7.06 13.24 6.31
CA PRO A 139 -6.26 12.29 5.54
C PRO A 139 -5.37 13.01 4.53
N PHE A 140 -4.34 12.29 4.04
CA PHE A 140 -3.56 12.75 2.91
C PHE A 140 -4.45 12.84 1.65
N PRO A 141 -4.42 13.96 0.91
CA PRO A 141 -5.38 14.19 -0.18
C PRO A 141 -5.10 13.34 -1.44
N PRO A 142 -6.13 12.67 -2.00
CA PRO A 142 -6.09 11.97 -3.30
C PRO A 142 -5.64 12.80 -4.48
N THR A 143 -5.97 14.08 -4.42
CA THR A 143 -5.96 14.98 -5.57
C THR A 143 -4.76 15.91 -5.58
N LEU A 144 -3.75 15.66 -4.73
CA LEU A 144 -2.57 16.53 -4.63
C LEU A 144 -1.79 16.54 -5.96
N SER A 145 -2.00 17.58 -6.75
CA SER A 145 -1.32 17.77 -8.02
C SER A 145 0.11 18.24 -7.80
N VAL A 146 1.05 17.58 -8.47
CA VAL A 146 2.48 17.91 -8.51
C VAL A 146 2.90 18.46 -9.88
N ARG A 147 1.92 18.86 -10.70
CA ARG A 147 2.17 19.46 -12.02
C ARG A 147 2.98 20.74 -11.86
N GLY A 148 4.11 20.83 -12.57
CA GLY A 148 5.00 21.99 -12.48
C GLY A 148 5.71 22.13 -11.12
N ALA A 149 5.57 21.16 -10.23
CA ALA A 149 6.22 21.19 -8.92
C ALA A 149 7.69 20.77 -9.00
N ARG A 150 8.45 21.14 -7.98
CA ARG A 150 9.88 20.90 -7.88
C ARG A 150 10.26 20.35 -6.51
N PHE A 151 11.01 19.26 -6.50
CA PHE A 151 11.57 18.70 -5.27
C PHE A 151 12.83 19.46 -4.87
N PHE A 152 12.95 19.75 -3.58
CA PHE A 152 14.14 20.28 -2.94
C PHE A 152 14.55 19.34 -1.82
N ILE A 153 15.79 18.85 -1.88
CA ILE A 153 16.40 18.04 -0.83
C ILE A 153 17.21 18.97 0.07
N GLY A 154 17.02 18.83 1.38
CA GLY A 154 17.74 19.61 2.38
C GLY A 154 17.33 21.10 2.47
N SER A 155 16.25 21.53 1.83
CA SER A 155 15.78 22.93 1.89
C SER A 155 14.34 23.07 1.41
N ARG A 156 13.78 24.28 1.56
CA ARG A 156 12.51 24.73 0.97
C ARG A 156 12.72 25.92 0.03
N LYS A 157 13.71 25.86 -0.87
CA LYS A 157 14.12 26.96 -1.76
C LYS A 157 14.55 28.27 -1.04
N ARG A 158 14.64 28.23 0.29
CA ARG A 158 15.02 29.37 1.17
C ARG A 158 16.29 29.04 1.95
N THR A 159 16.98 30.06 2.44
CA THR A 159 18.15 29.93 3.32
C THR A 159 17.76 29.46 4.73
N LYS A 160 16.60 29.93 5.23
CA LYS A 160 16.04 29.49 6.51
C LYS A 160 15.59 28.04 6.46
N GLY A 161 16.03 27.24 7.43
CA GLY A 161 15.64 25.84 7.58
C GLY A 161 16.30 24.89 6.59
N ARG A 162 17.50 25.23 6.11
CA ARG A 162 18.36 24.31 5.35
C ARG A 162 18.89 23.21 6.26
N PHE A 163 18.92 21.99 5.73
CA PHE A 163 19.48 20.83 6.39
C PHE A 163 20.98 20.95 6.60
N THR A 164 21.43 20.58 7.78
CA THR A 164 22.84 20.40 8.12
C THR A 164 23.07 18.95 8.55
N GLY A 165 23.97 18.24 7.87
CA GLY A 165 24.25 16.84 8.16
C GLY A 165 24.57 16.04 6.91
N VAL A 166 24.43 14.72 6.98
CA VAL A 166 24.69 13.82 5.87
C VAL A 166 23.43 13.03 5.55
N ILE A 167 23.05 12.98 4.26
CA ILE A 167 22.00 12.07 3.78
C ILE A 167 22.68 11.00 2.93
N ARG A 168 22.51 9.73 3.33
CA ARG A 168 22.95 8.57 2.54
C ARG A 168 21.92 8.21 1.49
N GLN A 169 20.65 8.15 1.90
CA GLN A 169 19.56 7.64 1.09
C GLN A 169 18.30 8.48 1.33
N LEU A 170 17.60 8.77 0.24
CA LEU A 170 16.25 9.33 0.24
C LEU A 170 15.46 8.58 -0.84
N VAL A 171 14.46 7.80 -0.44
CA VAL A 171 13.65 7.00 -1.37
C VAL A 171 12.18 7.33 -1.15
N LEU A 172 11.47 7.54 -2.25
CA LEU A 172 10.02 7.59 -2.31
C LEU A 172 9.55 6.26 -2.90
N LEU A 173 8.75 5.52 -2.15
CA LEU A 173 8.11 4.30 -2.62
C LEU A 173 6.60 4.51 -2.74
N PRO A 174 5.95 4.03 -3.81
CA PRO A 174 4.51 3.84 -3.80
C PRO A 174 4.15 2.73 -2.79
N GLY A 175 3.08 2.91 -2.03
CA GLY A 175 2.66 1.98 -0.98
C GLY A 175 3.20 2.30 0.42
N SER A 176 2.46 1.90 1.45
CA SER A 176 2.74 2.12 2.87
C SER A 176 3.50 0.95 3.53
N ASP A 177 4.03 0.02 2.73
CA ASP A 177 4.61 -1.25 3.15
C ASP A 177 6.16 -1.25 3.19
N ALA A 178 6.79 -0.06 3.19
CA ALA A 178 8.24 0.05 3.26
C ALA A 178 8.85 -0.54 4.54
N THR A 179 8.17 -0.43 5.67
CA THR A 179 8.66 -0.93 6.97
C THR A 179 8.92 -2.43 6.94
N PRO A 180 7.95 -3.32 6.61
CA PRO A 180 8.21 -4.76 6.54
C PRO A 180 9.20 -5.14 5.43
N GLN A 181 9.36 -4.34 4.37
CA GLN A 181 10.39 -4.58 3.34
C GLN A 181 11.80 -4.29 3.85
N LEU A 182 11.98 -3.28 4.72
CA LEU A 182 13.28 -2.80 5.18
C LEU A 182 13.72 -3.40 6.54
N CYS A 183 12.77 -3.73 7.42
CA CYS A 183 13.02 -4.07 8.82
C CYS A 183 13.46 -5.51 9.16
N PRO A 184 13.60 -6.46 8.22
CA PRO A 184 14.42 -7.65 8.44
C PRO A 184 15.94 -7.37 8.50
N SER A 185 16.37 -6.09 8.44
CA SER A 185 17.77 -5.68 8.37
C SER A 185 18.57 -6.01 9.63
N ARG A 186 19.78 -6.56 9.44
CA ARG A 186 20.77 -6.77 10.51
C ARG A 186 21.39 -5.48 11.03
N ASN A 187 21.34 -4.40 10.25
CA ASN A 187 21.84 -3.08 10.65
C ASN A 187 20.74 -2.03 10.44
N ALA A 188 19.96 -1.81 11.48
CA ALA A 188 18.77 -1.00 11.41
C ALA A 188 19.04 0.49 11.13
N ARG A 189 20.19 1.01 11.59
CA ARG A 189 20.63 2.41 11.41
C ARG A 189 21.09 2.76 10.01
N LEU A 190 21.38 1.74 9.21
CA LEU A 190 21.88 1.84 7.84
C LEU A 190 21.06 0.95 6.92
N ALA A 191 19.81 0.69 7.27
CA ALA A 191 18.95 -0.16 6.47
C ALA A 191 18.74 0.51 5.11
N GLU A 192 18.94 -0.26 4.04
CA GLU A 192 18.89 0.22 2.66
C GLU A 192 17.99 -0.71 1.85
N LEU A 193 17.16 -0.12 1.00
CA LEU A 193 16.33 -0.90 0.09
C LEU A 193 17.25 -1.57 -0.92
N SER A 194 17.13 -2.89 -1.02
CA SER A 194 17.82 -3.64 -2.06
C SER A 194 17.15 -3.35 -3.41
N ILE A 195 17.58 -2.29 -4.09
CA ILE A 195 17.11 -1.99 -5.45
C ILE A 195 17.72 -3.03 -6.40
N PRO A 196 16.90 -3.88 -7.06
CA PRO A 196 17.39 -4.83 -8.05
C PRO A 196 18.25 -4.14 -9.11
N GLN A 197 19.36 -4.77 -9.49
CA GLN A 197 20.34 -4.16 -10.41
C GLN A 197 19.73 -3.79 -11.77
N VAL A 198 18.65 -4.47 -12.19
CA VAL A 198 17.93 -4.16 -13.43
C VAL A 198 17.33 -2.75 -13.41
N LEU A 199 16.84 -2.28 -12.25
CA LEU A 199 16.25 -0.94 -12.10
C LEU A 199 17.32 0.16 -12.07
N LYS A 200 18.57 -0.18 -11.73
CA LYS A 200 19.70 0.77 -11.80
C LYS A 200 20.16 1.03 -13.24
N ARG A 201 19.85 0.13 -14.19
CA ARG A 201 20.21 0.30 -15.61
C ARG A 201 19.23 1.20 -16.39
N LEU A 202 17.99 1.37 -15.91
CA LEU A 202 16.97 2.22 -16.54
C LEU A 202 17.28 3.73 -16.51
N THR A 203 18.38 4.14 -15.89
CA THR A 203 18.82 5.55 -15.87
C THR A 203 19.65 5.94 -17.10
N GLU A 204 20.02 4.96 -17.94
CA GLU A 204 20.58 5.21 -19.27
C GLU A 204 19.44 5.38 -20.28
N LYS A 205 19.53 6.44 -21.10
CA LYS A 205 18.48 6.77 -22.08
C LYS A 205 18.14 5.56 -22.96
N PRO A 206 16.86 5.24 -23.18
CA PRO A 206 16.50 4.21 -24.15
C PRO A 206 16.87 4.67 -25.56
N ASP A 207 17.50 3.78 -26.32
CA ASP A 207 17.80 3.97 -27.73
C ASP A 207 16.49 3.96 -28.54
N ASP A 208 16.39 4.85 -29.53
CA ASP A 208 15.14 5.30 -30.19
C ASP A 208 14.48 4.24 -31.12
N LYS A 209 14.75 2.94 -30.91
CA LYS A 209 14.32 1.86 -31.82
C LYS A 209 13.66 0.65 -31.16
N GLU A 210 13.20 0.75 -29.92
CA GLU A 210 12.32 -0.27 -29.35
C GLU A 210 10.87 0.21 -29.29
N VAL A 211 10.07 -0.39 -30.16
CA VAL A 211 8.61 -0.31 -30.20
C VAL A 211 8.06 -0.61 -28.79
N LEU A 212 7.54 0.42 -28.14
CA LEU A 212 6.60 0.43 -27.01
C LEU A 212 6.43 -0.92 -26.28
N LYS A 213 7.39 -1.27 -25.42
CA LYS A 213 7.10 -2.09 -24.24
C LYS A 213 7.00 -1.16 -23.04
N TYR A 214 5.82 -1.10 -22.43
CA TYR A 214 5.59 -0.26 -21.26
C TYR A 214 6.36 -0.83 -20.05
N PRO A 215 7.11 0.00 -19.30
CA PRO A 215 7.97 -0.46 -18.20
C PRO A 215 7.23 -0.94 -16.94
N TYR A 216 5.89 -0.94 -16.92
CA TYR A 216 5.08 -1.57 -15.87
C TYR A 216 4.69 -3.01 -16.20
N GLU A 217 4.92 -3.46 -17.44
CA GLU A 217 4.91 -4.89 -17.75
C GLU A 217 6.23 -5.47 -17.26
N ALA A 218 6.32 -5.73 -15.95
CA ALA A 218 7.03 -6.94 -15.59
C ALA A 218 6.35 -8.04 -16.41
N ASP A 219 7.08 -8.69 -17.31
CA ASP A 219 6.67 -9.95 -17.95
C ASP A 219 6.55 -11.02 -16.83
N MET A 220 5.70 -10.78 -15.83
CA MET A 220 5.29 -11.75 -14.84
C MET A 220 4.33 -12.67 -15.56
N LYS A 221 4.90 -13.59 -16.34
CA LYS A 221 4.16 -14.66 -17.00
C LYS A 221 3.62 -15.57 -15.91
N VAL A 222 2.40 -15.28 -15.48
CA VAL A 222 1.61 -16.18 -14.65
C VAL A 222 1.03 -17.24 -15.57
N THR A 223 1.52 -18.47 -15.48
CA THR A 223 0.90 -19.58 -16.18
C THR A 223 -0.40 -19.94 -15.46
N LEU A 224 -1.51 -19.90 -16.19
CA LEU A 224 -2.83 -20.30 -15.70
C LEU A 224 -3.10 -21.75 -16.14
N GLY A 225 -3.70 -22.54 -15.26
CA GLY A 225 -4.14 -23.91 -15.58
C GLY A 225 -3.34 -24.99 -14.86
N SER A 226 -3.09 -26.10 -15.55
CA SER A 226 -2.43 -27.28 -14.97
C SER A 226 -1.00 -26.96 -14.51
N ARG A 227 -0.55 -27.66 -13.46
CA ARG A 227 0.76 -27.46 -12.83
C ARG A 227 1.90 -27.61 -13.87
N PRO A 228 2.66 -26.55 -14.18
CA PRO A 228 3.78 -26.63 -15.10
C PRO A 228 4.97 -27.36 -14.46
N PRO A 229 5.89 -27.91 -15.27
CA PRO A 229 7.19 -28.33 -14.76
C PRO A 229 7.93 -27.11 -14.18
N CYS A 230 8.59 -27.29 -13.04
CA CYS A 230 9.48 -26.28 -12.47
C CYS A 230 10.92 -26.76 -12.60
N THR A 231 11.60 -26.28 -13.63
CA THR A 231 13.03 -26.50 -13.85
C THR A 231 13.76 -25.16 -13.86
N LYS A 232 15.08 -25.18 -14.09
CA LYS A 232 15.86 -23.94 -14.23
C LYS A 232 15.38 -23.03 -15.36
N ALA A 233 14.69 -23.58 -16.36
CA ALA A 233 14.12 -22.82 -17.48
C ALA A 233 12.91 -21.96 -17.05
N GLU A 234 12.09 -22.47 -16.13
CA GLU A 234 10.93 -21.78 -15.55
C GLU A 234 11.27 -21.05 -14.23
N GLY A 235 12.56 -20.94 -13.89
CA GLY A 235 13.01 -20.24 -12.70
C GLY A 235 12.45 -18.81 -12.62
N ALA A 236 11.94 -18.46 -11.45
CA ALA A 236 11.28 -17.17 -11.18
C ALA A 236 9.96 -16.91 -11.93
N GLN A 237 9.35 -17.95 -12.52
CA GLN A 237 7.98 -17.86 -13.04
C GLN A 237 6.93 -18.12 -11.96
N PHE A 238 5.75 -17.56 -12.15
CA PHE A 238 4.60 -17.77 -11.29
C PHE A 238 3.61 -18.72 -11.94
N TRP A 239 3.05 -19.62 -11.13
CA TRP A 239 1.90 -20.44 -11.50
C TRP A 239 0.76 -20.12 -10.56
N PHE A 240 -0.41 -19.85 -11.13
CA PHE A 240 -1.63 -19.64 -10.36
C PHE A 240 -2.57 -20.82 -10.56
N ASP A 241 -2.82 -21.54 -9.47
CA ASP A 241 -3.83 -22.58 -9.41
C ASP A 241 -5.20 -21.91 -9.25
N ALA A 242 -5.91 -21.74 -10.37
CA ALA A 242 -7.23 -21.14 -10.38
C ALA A 242 -8.29 -21.97 -9.61
N ALA A 243 -8.11 -23.28 -9.48
CA ALA A 243 -9.05 -24.14 -8.76
C ALA A 243 -8.91 -23.96 -7.25
N GLN A 244 -7.68 -23.93 -6.74
CA GLN A 244 -7.40 -23.79 -5.31
C GLN A 244 -7.15 -22.34 -4.86
N LYS A 245 -7.14 -21.40 -5.80
CA LYS A 245 -6.83 -19.97 -5.61
C LYS A 245 -5.46 -19.77 -4.93
N GLY A 246 -4.50 -20.63 -5.26
CA GLY A 246 -3.14 -20.60 -4.75
C GLY A 246 -2.17 -19.97 -5.76
N LEU A 247 -1.18 -19.22 -5.28
CA LEU A 247 -0.12 -18.63 -6.10
C LEU A 247 1.23 -19.24 -5.71
N TYR A 248 1.97 -19.73 -6.69
CA TYR A 248 3.23 -20.44 -6.50
C TYR A 248 4.35 -19.82 -7.34
N LEU A 249 5.57 -19.84 -6.83
CA LEU A 249 6.80 -19.37 -7.48
C LEU A 249 7.74 -20.55 -7.74
N CYS A 250 8.26 -20.68 -8.96
CA CYS A 250 9.24 -21.73 -9.28
C CYS A 250 10.65 -21.34 -8.80
N ALA A 251 11.19 -22.08 -7.84
CA ALA A 251 12.55 -21.93 -7.31
C ALA A 251 13.59 -22.75 -8.10
N GLY A 252 13.34 -23.02 -9.40
CA GLY A 252 14.23 -23.73 -10.31
C GLY A 252 14.29 -25.26 -10.15
N SER A 253 13.60 -25.81 -9.15
CA SER A 253 13.42 -27.26 -8.95
C SER A 253 12.12 -27.61 -8.23
N GLU A 254 11.54 -26.66 -7.49
CA GLU A 254 10.30 -26.83 -6.75
C GLU A 254 9.41 -25.59 -6.82
N TRP A 255 8.11 -25.81 -6.64
CA TRP A 255 7.10 -24.74 -6.55
C TRP A 255 6.92 -24.34 -5.09
N VAL A 256 7.21 -23.07 -4.77
CA VAL A 256 7.09 -22.49 -3.43
C VAL A 256 5.80 -21.67 -3.36
N SER A 257 4.96 -21.92 -2.34
CA SER A 257 3.70 -21.18 -2.15
C SER A 257 3.96 -19.73 -1.71
N VAL A 258 3.43 -18.77 -2.48
CA VAL A 258 3.47 -17.33 -2.18
C VAL A 258 2.14 -16.86 -1.60
N LEU A 259 1.03 -17.36 -2.15
CA LEU A 259 -0.31 -17.24 -1.56
C LEU A 259 -0.81 -18.65 -1.29
N ALA A 260 -0.94 -19.00 -0.01
CA ALA A 260 -1.48 -20.29 0.38
C ALA A 260 -2.87 -20.47 -0.23
N ALA A 261 -3.04 -21.55 -0.99
CA ALA A 261 -4.35 -21.99 -1.43
C ALA A 261 -5.31 -22.01 -0.24
N LYS A 262 -6.54 -21.54 -0.43
CA LYS A 262 -7.57 -21.70 0.60
C LYS A 262 -7.85 -23.19 0.71
N THR A 263 -7.26 -23.84 1.70
CA THR A 263 -7.57 -25.22 2.04
C THR A 263 -9.03 -25.24 2.49
N LYS A 264 -9.86 -25.93 1.72
CA LYS A 264 -11.16 -26.39 2.20
C LYS A 264 -10.91 -27.11 3.53
N LEU A 265 -11.75 -26.87 4.53
CA LEU A 265 -11.61 -27.47 5.86
C LEU A 265 -11.53 -29.00 5.68
N ASP A 266 -10.33 -29.54 5.88
CA ASP A 266 -9.97 -30.96 5.66
C ASP A 266 -10.56 -31.88 6.73
N TYR A 267 -11.07 -31.28 7.81
CA TYR A 267 -11.84 -31.94 8.87
C TYR A 267 -13.36 -31.93 8.63
N VAL A 268 -13.84 -31.38 7.50
CA VAL A 268 -15.27 -31.34 7.17
C VAL A 268 -15.54 -32.16 5.90
N GLU A 269 -16.39 -33.18 6.02
CA GLU A 269 -16.89 -33.91 4.87
C GLU A 269 -17.91 -33.06 4.10
N GLU A 270 -17.69 -32.85 2.80
CA GLU A 270 -18.66 -32.15 1.97
C GLU A 270 -19.83 -33.07 1.65
N HIS A 271 -21.02 -32.70 2.15
CA HIS A 271 -22.26 -33.44 1.86
C HIS A 271 -22.75 -33.22 0.42
N GLN A 272 -22.69 -31.97 -0.08
CA GLN A 272 -23.19 -31.60 -1.41
C GLN A 272 -22.77 -30.17 -1.81
N SER A 273 -22.79 -29.87 -3.10
CA SER A 273 -22.60 -28.51 -3.64
C SER A 273 -23.93 -27.93 -4.18
N LEU A 274 -24.30 -26.73 -3.72
CA LEU A 274 -25.53 -26.03 -4.14
C LEU A 274 -25.21 -24.88 -5.10
N HIS A 275 -25.73 -24.94 -6.32
CA HIS A 275 -25.49 -23.94 -7.37
C HIS A 275 -26.50 -22.81 -7.32
N THR A 276 -26.04 -21.58 -7.12
CA THR A 276 -26.88 -20.39 -7.07
C THR A 276 -26.68 -19.48 -8.29
N ASN A 277 -27.68 -18.65 -8.58
CA ASN A 277 -27.70 -17.81 -9.80
C ASN A 277 -26.76 -16.59 -9.71
N SER A 278 -26.28 -16.23 -8.51
CA SER A 278 -25.33 -15.15 -8.27
C SER A 278 -24.69 -15.26 -6.89
N GLU A 279 -23.73 -14.37 -6.58
CA GLU A 279 -23.11 -14.26 -5.25
C GLU A 279 -24.14 -14.37 -4.12
N THR A 280 -23.87 -15.26 -3.19
CA THR A 280 -24.75 -15.56 -2.06
C THR A 280 -24.19 -14.89 -0.80
N LEU A 281 -24.93 -13.94 -0.25
CA LEU A 281 -24.50 -13.15 0.90
C LEU A 281 -24.91 -13.77 2.25
N GLY A 282 -25.91 -14.64 2.23
CA GLY A 282 -26.38 -15.39 3.39
C GLY A 282 -27.13 -16.64 2.99
N ILE A 283 -27.10 -17.65 3.86
CA ILE A 283 -27.88 -18.87 3.73
C ILE A 283 -28.63 -19.09 5.03
N GLU A 284 -29.91 -19.43 4.94
CA GLU A 284 -30.69 -19.87 6.08
C GLU A 284 -31.25 -21.26 5.83
N VAL A 285 -31.15 -22.14 6.81
CA VAL A 285 -31.76 -23.47 6.82
C VAL A 285 -32.89 -23.48 7.83
N PHE A 286 -34.10 -23.89 7.40
CA PHE A 286 -35.29 -23.87 8.25
C PHE A 286 -36.21 -25.06 7.93
N ASN A 287 -36.96 -25.51 8.94
CA ASN A 287 -37.90 -26.61 8.81
C ASN A 287 -39.34 -26.10 8.86
N ILE A 288 -40.17 -26.54 7.92
CA ILE A 288 -41.61 -26.27 7.92
C ILE A 288 -42.33 -27.54 8.41
N PRO A 289 -43.03 -27.51 9.56
CA PRO A 289 -43.76 -28.66 10.09
C PRO A 289 -44.72 -29.26 9.06
N GLY A 290 -44.63 -30.58 8.84
CA GLY A 290 -45.46 -31.30 7.88
C GLY A 290 -45.07 -31.14 6.41
N VAL A 291 -44.08 -30.31 6.07
CA VAL A 291 -43.66 -30.07 4.68
C VAL A 291 -42.20 -30.48 4.43
N GLY A 292 -41.30 -30.22 5.39
CA GLY A 292 -39.90 -30.64 5.35
C GLY A 292 -38.89 -29.52 5.56
N LEU A 293 -37.61 -29.87 5.39
CA LEU A 293 -36.46 -28.98 5.56
C LEU A 293 -36.16 -28.20 4.27
N PHE A 294 -35.83 -26.93 4.40
CA PHE A 294 -35.51 -26.02 3.30
C PHE A 294 -34.23 -25.23 3.58
N ALA A 295 -33.58 -24.80 2.50
CA ALA A 295 -32.47 -23.87 2.53
C ALA A 295 -32.76 -22.69 1.58
N ALA A 296 -32.62 -21.46 2.06
CA ALA A 296 -32.78 -20.25 1.26
C ALA A 296 -31.44 -19.52 1.12
N ALA A 297 -31.04 -19.25 -0.12
CA ALA A 297 -29.84 -18.48 -0.45
C ALA A 297 -30.22 -17.02 -0.76
N ALA A 298 -29.59 -16.06 -0.10
CA ALA A 298 -29.76 -14.63 -0.35
C ALA A 298 -28.84 -14.23 -1.52
N ASN A 299 -29.38 -14.25 -2.73
CA ASN A 299 -28.62 -13.98 -3.94
C ASN A 299 -28.64 -12.50 -4.32
N ARG A 300 -27.45 -11.94 -4.58
CA ARG A 300 -27.27 -10.50 -4.85
C ARG A 300 -28.04 -10.02 -6.08
N LYS A 301 -28.10 -10.83 -7.13
CA LYS A 301 -28.72 -10.46 -8.42
C LYS A 301 -29.99 -11.25 -8.69
N ALA A 302 -31.05 -10.51 -9.05
CA ALA A 302 -32.30 -10.93 -9.70
C ALA A 302 -33.18 -11.96 -8.97
N ARG A 303 -32.63 -13.09 -8.52
CA ARG A 303 -33.39 -14.21 -7.97
C ARG A 303 -32.62 -14.97 -6.90
N SER A 304 -33.24 -15.14 -5.74
CA SER A 304 -32.79 -15.97 -4.63
C SER A 304 -33.29 -17.40 -4.78
N ALA A 305 -32.39 -18.37 -4.64
CA ALA A 305 -32.70 -19.79 -4.77
C ALA A 305 -33.22 -20.37 -3.44
N ILE A 306 -34.27 -21.16 -3.53
CA ILE A 306 -34.85 -21.96 -2.44
C ILE A 306 -34.70 -23.43 -2.79
N TYR A 307 -34.15 -24.20 -1.87
CA TYR A 307 -33.99 -25.65 -1.99
C TYR A 307 -34.83 -26.37 -0.95
N LYS A 308 -35.34 -27.54 -1.32
CA LYS A 308 -36.06 -28.45 -0.43
C LYS A 308 -35.23 -29.72 -0.22
N TRP A 309 -35.16 -30.17 1.02
CA TRP A 309 -34.56 -31.46 1.35
C TRP A 309 -35.48 -32.59 0.92
N SER A 310 -34.97 -33.44 0.03
CA SER A 310 -35.63 -34.64 -0.47
C SER A 310 -34.57 -35.71 -0.67
N ASP A 311 -34.83 -36.94 -0.19
CA ASP A 311 -33.98 -38.11 -0.43
C ASP A 311 -32.51 -37.90 -0.03
N GLY A 312 -32.28 -37.29 1.14
CA GLY A 312 -30.95 -37.11 1.71
C GLY A 312 -30.13 -35.98 1.08
N LYS A 313 -30.73 -35.12 0.25
CA LYS A 313 -30.06 -33.97 -0.37
C LYS A 313 -31.00 -32.78 -0.53
N PHE A 314 -30.46 -31.58 -0.69
CA PHE A 314 -31.26 -30.43 -1.10
C PHE A 314 -31.40 -30.40 -2.62
N VAL A 315 -32.64 -30.28 -3.09
CA VAL A 315 -33.01 -30.15 -4.51
C VAL A 315 -33.60 -28.77 -4.72
N SER A 316 -33.30 -28.15 -5.88
CA SER A 316 -33.89 -26.86 -6.25
C SER A 316 -35.41 -26.94 -6.22
N TYR A 317 -36.05 -26.04 -5.49
CA TYR A 317 -37.50 -26.03 -5.29
C TYR A 317 -38.14 -24.81 -5.95
N GLN A 318 -37.61 -23.61 -5.71
CA GLN A 318 -38.16 -22.37 -6.25
C GLN A 318 -37.08 -21.29 -6.36
N ASN A 319 -37.27 -20.35 -7.28
CA ASN A 319 -36.54 -19.08 -7.30
C ASN A 319 -37.49 -17.92 -6.95
N ILE A 320 -37.13 -17.12 -5.97
CA ILE A 320 -37.87 -15.92 -5.57
C ILE A 320 -37.19 -14.70 -6.18
N ALA A 321 -37.94 -13.83 -6.86
CA ALA A 321 -37.40 -12.59 -7.40
C ALA A 321 -36.95 -11.68 -6.24
N THR A 322 -35.67 -11.33 -6.22
CA THR A 322 -35.05 -10.49 -5.18
C THR A 322 -34.03 -9.56 -5.80
N HIS A 323 -33.90 -8.35 -5.26
CA HIS A 323 -32.88 -7.39 -5.67
C HIS A 323 -31.99 -7.07 -4.47
N GLN A 324 -30.68 -7.37 -4.55
CA GLN A 324 -29.71 -7.13 -3.48
C GLN A 324 -30.06 -7.80 -2.13
N ALA A 325 -30.62 -9.01 -2.14
CA ALA A 325 -30.95 -9.72 -0.90
C ALA A 325 -29.67 -10.01 -0.09
N GLN A 326 -29.63 -9.51 1.16
CA GLN A 326 -28.47 -9.68 2.04
C GLN A 326 -28.64 -10.86 3.00
N SER A 327 -29.87 -11.16 3.41
CA SER A 327 -30.18 -12.22 4.37
C SER A 327 -31.62 -12.73 4.25
N TRP A 328 -31.84 -13.96 4.75
CA TRP A 328 -33.15 -14.57 4.96
C TRP A 328 -33.40 -14.78 6.45
N ARG A 329 -34.67 -14.68 6.87
CA ARG A 329 -35.15 -15.16 8.17
C ARG A 329 -36.48 -15.88 8.06
N HIS A 330 -36.58 -17.12 8.50
CA HIS A 330 -37.83 -17.85 8.60
C HIS A 330 -38.63 -17.40 9.82
N PHE A 331 -39.91 -17.14 9.62
CA PHE A 331 -40.85 -16.83 10.69
C PHE A 331 -42.26 -17.31 10.36
N THR A 332 -43.05 -17.52 11.40
CA THR A 332 -44.44 -17.97 11.30
C THR A 332 -45.39 -16.88 11.74
N ILE A 333 -46.44 -16.63 10.95
CA ILE A 333 -47.57 -15.79 11.36
C ILE A 333 -48.82 -16.68 11.38
N GLY A 334 -49.32 -17.01 12.58
CA GLY A 334 -50.46 -17.93 12.74
C GLY A 334 -50.14 -19.34 12.19
N LYS A 335 -50.98 -19.88 11.30
CA LYS A 335 -50.77 -21.18 10.62
C LYS A 335 -50.01 -21.07 9.28
N LYS A 336 -49.46 -19.91 8.91
CA LYS A 336 -48.74 -19.69 7.63
C LYS A 336 -47.27 -19.33 7.88
N ALA A 337 -46.37 -19.98 7.16
CA ALA A 337 -44.92 -19.67 7.15
C ALA A 337 -44.62 -18.58 6.12
N ASN A 338 -43.80 -17.59 6.49
CA ASN A 338 -43.40 -16.47 5.64
C ASN A 338 -41.87 -16.28 5.68
N LEU A 339 -41.31 -15.70 4.61
CA LEU A 339 -39.88 -15.40 4.47
C LEU A 339 -39.73 -13.92 4.05
N PRO A 340 -39.21 -13.00 4.89
CA PRO A 340 -38.93 -11.63 4.51
C PRO A 340 -37.46 -11.52 4.07
N GLY A 341 -37.24 -11.02 2.86
CA GLY A 341 -35.90 -10.57 2.47
C GLY A 341 -35.63 -9.19 3.05
N ARG A 342 -34.48 -8.99 3.71
CA ARG A 342 -33.95 -7.63 3.96
C ARG A 342 -33.10 -7.22 2.75
N GLY A 343 -33.45 -6.08 2.16
CA GLY A 343 -32.67 -5.40 1.12
C GLY A 343 -31.49 -4.62 1.69
#